data_AF-A0A1A8PFU1-F1
#
_entry.id   AF-A0A1A8PFU1-F1
#
_cell.length_a   1.000
_cell.length_b   1.000
_cell.length_c   1.000
_cell.angle_alpha   90.00
_cell.angle_beta   90.00
_cell.angle_gamma   90.00
#
_symmetry.space_group_name_H-M   'P 1'
#
loop_
_entity.id
_entity.type
_entity.pdbx_description
1 polymer ?
#
loop_
_entity_poly.entity_id
_entity_poly.type
_entity_poly.pdbx_seq_one_letter_code
_entity_poly.pdbx_strand_id
1 'polypeptide(L)'
;SGSFRLKRICEIYSRVLGSEEALHPVHYEEKNWCEEEYSGGCYTAYFPPGILTQYGRVLREPVGRLYFAGTETASEWSGYMEGAVQAGERAAREVLCAMGKIHQSQIHQPEPESKDVPALPFVTTFWERNLPSVGGLLKLTGVSAVLCAAAAASLVLHKKGLLPRS
;
A
#
# COMPACT_ATOMS: atom_id res chain seq x y z
N SER A 1 17.67 23.67 -16.91
CA SER A 1 16.73 22.93 -16.04
C SER A 1 16.89 21.40 -16.17
N GLY A 2 17.11 20.81 -17.36
CA GLY A 2 17.39 19.34 -17.49
C GLY A 2 18.84 18.91 -17.19
N SER A 3 19.83 19.63 -17.74
CA SER A 3 21.27 19.30 -17.52
C SER A 3 21.69 19.30 -16.04
N PHE A 4 21.09 20.16 -15.21
CA PHE A 4 21.33 20.15 -13.77
C PHE A 4 20.76 18.91 -13.08
N ARG A 5 19.54 18.47 -13.46
CA ARG A 5 18.93 17.25 -12.90
C ARG A 5 19.72 16.01 -13.27
N LEU A 6 20.08 15.87 -14.55
CA LEU A 6 20.97 14.81 -15.03
C LEU A 6 22.25 14.72 -14.20
N LYS A 7 22.94 15.86 -14.03
CA LYS A 7 24.17 15.89 -13.22
C LYS A 7 23.95 15.38 -11.80
N ARG A 8 22.88 15.81 -11.12
CA ARG A 8 22.57 15.35 -9.76
C ARG A 8 22.22 13.86 -9.71
N ILE A 9 21.50 13.35 -10.70
CA ILE A 9 21.17 11.92 -10.80
C ILE A 9 22.45 11.10 -10.95
N CYS A 10 23.33 11.48 -11.87
CA CYS A 10 24.64 10.84 -12.07
C CYS A 10 25.51 10.87 -10.80
N GLU A 11 25.60 12.01 -10.12
CA GLU A 11 26.35 12.13 -8.85
C GLU A 11 25.79 11.21 -7.76
N ILE A 12 24.46 11.10 -7.64
CA ILE A 12 23.81 10.20 -6.68
C ILE A 12 24.08 8.74 -7.05
N TYR A 13 23.91 8.37 -8.33
CA TYR A 13 24.16 7.02 -8.80
C TYR A 13 25.61 6.61 -8.59
N SER A 14 26.56 7.50 -8.92
CA SER A 14 27.98 7.24 -8.69
C SER A 14 28.28 6.98 -7.22
N ARG A 15 27.72 7.80 -6.32
CA ARG A 15 27.89 7.62 -4.87
C ARG A 15 27.28 6.32 -4.36
N VAL A 16 26.05 6.00 -4.77
CA VAL A 16 25.31 4.83 -4.27
C VAL A 16 25.89 3.53 -4.81
N LEU A 17 26.31 3.52 -6.08
CA LEU A 17 26.88 2.35 -6.73
C LEU A 17 28.40 2.22 -6.47
N GLY A 18 29.05 3.27 -5.95
CA GLY A 18 30.49 3.31 -5.75
C GLY A 18 31.29 3.25 -7.06
N SER A 19 30.75 3.79 -8.15
CA SER A 19 31.35 3.71 -9.48
C SER A 19 31.31 5.06 -10.20
N GLU A 20 32.43 5.45 -10.81
CA GLU A 20 32.50 6.67 -11.63
C GLU A 20 31.84 6.49 -13.00
N GLU A 21 31.58 5.26 -13.46
CA GLU A 21 30.91 5.01 -14.74
C GLU A 21 29.54 5.69 -14.83
N ALA A 22 28.83 5.78 -13.70
CA ALA A 22 27.53 6.46 -13.61
C ALA A 22 27.60 7.98 -13.87
N LEU A 23 28.80 8.59 -13.87
CA LEU A 23 29.02 10.00 -14.23
C LEU A 23 29.06 10.23 -15.75
N HIS A 24 29.07 9.17 -16.55
CA HIS A 24 29.26 9.23 -18.00
C HIS A 24 28.07 8.62 -18.77
N PRO A 25 26.84 9.15 -18.61
CA PRO A 25 25.69 8.66 -19.37
C PRO A 25 25.84 8.98 -20.86
N VAL A 26 25.47 8.02 -21.71
CA VAL A 26 25.45 8.23 -23.17
C VAL A 26 24.15 8.88 -23.66
N HIS A 27 23.10 8.88 -22.84
CA HIS A 27 21.78 9.39 -23.18
C HIS A 27 20.97 9.70 -21.91
N TYR A 28 19.97 10.58 -22.03
CA TYR A 28 19.08 10.98 -20.94
C TYR A 28 17.74 11.46 -21.48
N GLU A 29 16.65 10.98 -20.88
CA GLU A 29 15.28 11.41 -21.15
C GLU A 29 14.56 11.66 -19.81
N GLU A 30 13.65 12.64 -19.80
CA GLU A 30 12.84 12.96 -18.64
C GLU A 30 11.45 13.46 -19.03
N LYS A 31 10.46 13.21 -18.17
CA LYS A 31 9.10 13.72 -18.33
C LYS A 31 8.59 14.26 -17.01
N ASN A 32 8.19 15.53 -17.00
CA ASN A 32 7.49 16.12 -15.86
C ASN A 32 5.98 15.94 -16.03
N TRP A 33 5.39 14.96 -15.34
CA TRP A 33 3.96 14.69 -15.40
C TRP A 33 3.10 15.75 -14.71
N CYS A 34 3.67 16.53 -13.79
CA CYS A 34 2.95 17.63 -13.14
C CYS A 34 2.67 18.80 -14.10
N GLU A 35 3.36 18.86 -15.24
CA GLU A 35 3.16 19.88 -16.28
C GLU A 35 2.15 19.42 -17.35
N GLU A 36 1.67 18.16 -17.30
CA GLU A 36 0.72 17.65 -18.28
C GLU A 36 -0.71 18.07 -17.96
N GLU A 37 -1.22 19.07 -18.69
CA GLU A 37 -2.56 19.65 -18.50
C GLU A 37 -3.68 18.60 -18.53
N TYR A 38 -3.58 17.60 -19.40
CA TYR A 38 -4.60 16.56 -19.57
C TYR A 38 -4.49 15.38 -18.57
N SER A 39 -3.46 15.37 -17.73
CA SER A 39 -3.28 14.37 -16.67
C SER A 39 -3.38 14.97 -15.27
N GLY A 40 -2.82 16.17 -15.08
CA GLY A 40 -2.71 16.85 -13.77
C GLY A 40 -1.60 16.30 -12.86
N GLY A 41 -0.91 15.23 -13.26
CA GLY A 41 0.14 14.56 -12.50
C GLY A 41 0.22 13.07 -12.78
N CYS A 42 1.03 12.37 -11.99
CA CYS A 42 1.13 10.90 -11.97
C CYS A 42 1.49 10.41 -10.55
N TYR A 43 1.25 9.15 -10.20
CA TYR A 43 0.60 8.11 -11.03
C TYR A 43 -0.93 8.20 -11.05
N THR A 44 -1.54 8.68 -9.97
CA THR A 44 -2.99 8.71 -9.78
C THR A 44 -3.37 9.78 -8.77
N ALA A 45 -4.66 10.02 -8.60
CA ALA A 45 -5.18 10.87 -7.54
C ALA A 45 -4.91 10.28 -6.15
N TYR A 46 -4.65 11.14 -5.17
CA TYR A 46 -4.63 10.76 -3.76
C TYR A 46 -5.77 11.44 -3.01
N PHE A 47 -6.15 10.87 -1.86
CA PHE A 47 -7.19 11.41 -1.01
C PHE A 47 -6.58 12.14 0.19
N PRO A 48 -6.75 13.47 0.29
CA PRO A 48 -6.46 14.19 1.52
C PRO A 48 -7.29 13.67 2.71
N PRO A 49 -6.87 13.95 3.97
CA PRO A 49 -7.59 13.51 5.14
C PRO A 49 -9.08 13.89 5.12
N GLY A 50 -9.94 12.92 5.43
CA GLY A 50 -11.40 13.10 5.49
C GLY A 50 -12.14 13.01 4.16
N ILE A 51 -11.46 13.13 3.01
CA ILE A 51 -12.15 13.12 1.70
C ILE A 51 -12.74 11.74 1.39
N LEU A 52 -11.98 10.66 1.60
CA LEU A 52 -12.44 9.31 1.29
C LEU A 52 -13.68 8.92 2.10
N THR A 53 -13.76 9.29 3.38
CA THR A 53 -14.90 8.94 4.23
C THR A 53 -16.13 9.82 3.95
N GLN A 54 -15.95 11.09 3.58
CA GLN A 54 -17.05 11.99 3.25
C GLN A 54 -17.62 11.76 1.84
N TYR A 55 -16.74 11.52 0.85
CA TYR A 55 -17.10 11.53 -0.57
C TYR A 55 -16.73 10.26 -1.34
N GLY A 56 -15.99 9.31 -0.75
CA GLY A 56 -15.52 8.12 -1.47
C GLY A 56 -16.63 7.25 -2.07
N ARG A 57 -17.82 7.24 -1.46
CA ARG A 57 -18.96 6.43 -1.94
C ARG A 57 -19.46 6.84 -3.33
N VAL A 58 -19.31 8.12 -3.70
CA VAL A 58 -19.85 8.65 -4.97
C VAL A 58 -18.83 8.59 -6.11
N LEU A 59 -17.60 8.14 -5.85
CA LEU A 59 -16.48 8.18 -6.80
C LEU A 59 -16.78 7.52 -8.15
N ARG A 60 -17.66 6.51 -8.15
CA ARG A 60 -18.07 5.77 -9.33
C ARG A 60 -19.58 5.61 -9.45
N GLU A 61 -20.34 6.42 -8.72
CA GLU A 61 -21.79 6.43 -8.79
C GLU A 61 -22.23 7.07 -10.11
N PRO A 62 -23.05 6.40 -10.94
CA PRO A 62 -23.53 6.99 -12.19
C PRO A 62 -24.37 8.23 -11.96
N VAL A 63 -24.22 9.23 -12.84
CA VAL A 63 -25.06 10.44 -12.84
C VAL A 63 -25.92 10.43 -14.10
N GLY A 64 -27.16 9.96 -13.98
CA GLY A 64 -28.07 9.77 -15.10
C GLY A 64 -27.55 8.72 -16.09
N ARG A 65 -27.13 9.16 -17.29
CA ARG A 65 -26.52 8.28 -18.32
C ARG A 65 -24.99 8.40 -18.38
N LEU A 66 -24.38 9.10 -17.43
CA LEU A 66 -22.94 9.22 -17.31
C LEU A 66 -22.42 8.14 -16.34
N TYR A 67 -21.54 7.28 -16.84
CA TYR A 67 -20.88 6.23 -16.08
C TYR A 67 -19.38 6.54 -15.99
N PHE A 68 -18.78 6.28 -14.84
CA PHE A 68 -17.41 6.68 -14.54
C PHE A 68 -16.45 5.48 -14.53
N ALA A 69 -15.52 5.52 -15.48
CA ALA A 69 -14.36 4.66 -15.58
C ALA A 69 -13.11 5.39 -15.02
N GLY A 70 -11.93 5.07 -15.54
CA GLY A 70 -10.66 5.58 -15.04
C GLY A 70 -10.16 4.77 -13.85
N THR A 71 -8.83 4.64 -13.74
CA THR A 71 -8.22 3.72 -12.77
C THR A 71 -8.58 4.03 -11.33
N GLU A 72 -8.85 5.30 -11.01
CA GLU A 72 -9.31 5.80 -9.72
C GLU A 72 -10.63 5.18 -9.27
N THR A 73 -11.44 4.68 -10.22
CA THR A 73 -12.73 4.05 -9.93
C THR A 73 -12.64 2.52 -9.86
N ALA A 74 -11.45 1.93 -9.95
CA ALA A 74 -11.23 0.50 -9.79
C ALA A 74 -11.40 0.06 -8.31
N SER A 75 -11.67 -1.22 -8.09
CA SER A 75 -11.62 -1.83 -6.74
C SER A 75 -10.33 -2.61 -6.50
N GLU A 76 -9.62 -3.00 -7.56
CA GLU A 76 -8.34 -3.68 -7.48
C GLU A 76 -7.32 -2.92 -8.33
N TRP A 77 -6.12 -2.74 -7.79
CA TRP A 77 -5.02 -2.03 -8.47
C TRP A 77 -5.41 -0.63 -9.00
N SER A 78 -6.27 0.09 -8.27
CA SER A 78 -6.56 1.51 -8.53
C SER A 78 -5.26 2.32 -8.58
N GLY A 79 -5.12 3.14 -9.62
CA GLY A 79 -3.91 3.91 -9.91
C GLY A 79 -2.94 3.23 -10.88
N TYR A 80 -3.25 2.00 -11.33
CA TYR A 80 -2.44 1.24 -12.29
C TYR A 80 -3.20 1.02 -13.61
N MET A 81 -2.47 0.52 -14.61
CA MET A 81 -3.07 0.11 -15.89
C MET A 81 -4.13 -0.99 -15.69
N GLU A 82 -3.90 -1.91 -14.76
CA GLU A 82 -4.87 -2.95 -14.38
C GLU A 82 -6.20 -2.36 -13.91
N GLY A 83 -6.14 -1.39 -12.99
CA GLY A 83 -7.33 -0.67 -12.55
C GLY A 83 -8.02 0.09 -13.68
N ALA A 84 -7.27 0.62 -14.66
CA ALA A 84 -7.86 1.29 -15.82
C ALA A 84 -8.68 0.32 -16.69
N VAL A 85 -8.16 -0.90 -16.91
CA VAL A 85 -8.88 -1.97 -17.62
C VAL A 85 -10.13 -2.37 -16.82
N GLN A 86 -9.96 -2.75 -15.54
CA GLN A 86 -11.06 -3.19 -14.69
C GLN A 86 -12.20 -2.15 -14.65
N ALA A 87 -11.86 -0.88 -14.43
CA ALA A 87 -12.83 0.20 -14.36
C ALA A 87 -13.52 0.47 -15.71
N GLY A 88 -12.75 0.47 -16.81
CA GLY A 88 -13.27 0.68 -18.16
C GLY A 88 -14.28 -0.39 -18.57
N GLU A 89 -13.92 -1.65 -18.39
CA GLU A 89 -14.83 -2.75 -18.70
C GLU A 89 -16.07 -2.76 -17.80
N ARG A 90 -15.90 -2.51 -16.50
CA ARG A 90 -17.03 -2.44 -15.57
C ARG A 90 -17.99 -1.32 -15.95
N ALA A 91 -17.51 -0.13 -16.28
CA ALA A 91 -18.35 0.97 -16.74
C ALA A 91 -19.06 0.65 -18.08
N ALA A 92 -18.37 -0.02 -19.01
CA ALA A 92 -19.00 -0.50 -20.25
C ALA A 92 -20.12 -1.51 -19.95
N ARG A 93 -19.91 -2.43 -19.01
CA ARG A 93 -20.92 -3.39 -18.58
C ARG A 93 -22.09 -2.74 -17.83
N GLU A 94 -21.86 -1.68 -17.06
CA GLU A 94 -22.93 -0.86 -16.47
C GLU A 94 -23.86 -0.27 -17.57
N VAL A 95 -23.27 0.25 -18.65
CA VAL A 95 -24.01 0.74 -19.83
C VAL A 95 -24.77 -0.39 -20.52
N LEU A 96 -24.11 -1.54 -20.78
CA LEU A 96 -24.76 -2.70 -21.40
C LEU A 96 -25.93 -3.22 -20.57
N CYS A 97 -25.81 -3.20 -19.24
CA CYS A 97 -26.88 -3.58 -18.33
C CYS A 97 -28.06 -2.59 -18.43
N ALA A 98 -27.80 -1.28 -18.46
CA ALA A 98 -28.83 -0.27 -18.63
C ALA A 98 -29.56 -0.37 -19.99
N MET A 99 -28.86 -0.86 -21.02
CA MET A 99 -29.44 -1.16 -22.34
C MET A 99 -30.20 -2.51 -22.39
N GLY A 100 -30.26 -3.26 -21.28
CA GLY A 100 -30.91 -4.58 -21.22
C GLY A 100 -30.16 -5.68 -21.98
N LYS A 101 -28.87 -5.49 -22.29
CA LYS A 101 -28.05 -6.47 -23.04
C LYS A 101 -27.43 -7.54 -22.13
N ILE A 102 -27.21 -7.23 -20.86
CA ILE A 102 -26.68 -8.15 -19.85
C ILE A 102 -27.46 -8.00 -18.55
N HIS A 103 -27.40 -9.02 -17.69
CA HIS A 103 -27.98 -8.97 -16.35
C HIS A 103 -27.05 -8.22 -15.37
N GLN A 104 -27.61 -7.59 -14.33
CA GLN A 104 -26.85 -6.81 -13.33
C GLN A 104 -25.71 -7.61 -12.66
N SER A 105 -25.92 -8.91 -12.45
CA SER A 105 -24.90 -9.80 -11.88
C SER A 105 -23.64 -9.96 -12.75
N GLN A 106 -23.70 -9.55 -14.02
CA GLN A 106 -22.59 -9.65 -14.97
C GLN A 106 -21.76 -8.36 -15.03
N ILE A 107 -22.10 -7.30 -14.29
CA ILE A 107 -21.35 -6.04 -14.30
C ILE A 107 -19.95 -6.23 -13.70
N HIS A 108 -19.87 -6.89 -12.55
CA HIS A 108 -18.61 -7.23 -11.90
C HIS A 108 -18.25 -8.67 -12.27
N GLN A 109 -17.10 -8.84 -12.90
CA GLN A 109 -16.60 -10.15 -13.31
C GLN A 109 -15.20 -10.34 -12.72
N PRO A 110 -14.91 -11.50 -12.13
CA PRO A 110 -13.54 -11.84 -11.74
C PRO A 110 -12.73 -12.15 -13.00
N GLU A 111 -11.49 -11.69 -13.02
CA GLU A 111 -10.53 -12.04 -14.07
C GLU A 111 -9.87 -13.39 -13.72
N PRO A 112 -9.78 -14.36 -14.64
CA PRO A 112 -8.99 -15.57 -14.42
C PRO A 112 -7.51 -15.23 -14.22
N GLU A 113 -6.82 -15.99 -13.37
CA GLU A 113 -5.39 -15.79 -13.13
C GLU A 113 -4.57 -15.99 -14.43
N SER A 114 -3.59 -15.10 -14.64
CA SER A 114 -2.66 -15.21 -15.75
C SER A 114 -1.81 -16.47 -15.62
N LYS A 115 -1.77 -17.26 -16.70
CA LYS A 115 -0.93 -18.47 -16.77
C LYS A 115 0.56 -18.15 -16.97
N ASP A 116 0.84 -17.00 -17.59
CA ASP A 116 2.21 -16.59 -17.93
C ASP A 116 2.90 -15.86 -16.77
N VAL A 117 2.10 -15.18 -15.93
CA VAL A 117 2.57 -14.45 -14.74
C VAL A 117 1.71 -14.84 -13.54
N PRO A 118 1.90 -16.06 -12.98
CA PRO A 118 1.12 -16.52 -11.84
C PRO A 118 1.49 -15.74 -10.56
N ALA A 119 0.51 -15.53 -9.69
CA ALA A 119 0.70 -14.82 -8.43
C ALA A 119 1.23 -15.78 -7.36
N LEU A 120 2.47 -15.55 -6.91
CA LEU A 120 3.00 -16.26 -5.75
C LEU A 120 2.39 -15.69 -4.46
N PRO A 121 2.03 -16.53 -3.48
CA PRO A 121 1.45 -16.06 -2.24
C PRO A 121 2.48 -15.28 -1.41
N PHE A 122 2.02 -14.21 -0.76
CA PHE A 122 2.83 -13.51 0.24
C PHE A 122 2.94 -14.36 1.51
N VAL A 123 4.14 -14.83 1.81
CA VAL A 123 4.42 -15.64 3.00
C VAL A 123 5.11 -14.80 4.06
N THR A 124 4.65 -14.89 5.31
CA THR A 124 5.30 -14.27 6.46
C THR A 124 5.90 -15.34 7.37
N THR A 125 7.07 -15.07 7.94
CA THR A 125 7.72 -15.95 8.91
C THR A 125 7.02 -15.95 10.27
N PHE A 126 7.39 -16.88 11.15
CA PHE A 126 6.93 -16.86 12.55
C PHE A 126 7.31 -15.55 13.25
N TRP A 127 8.55 -15.09 13.05
CA TRP A 127 9.06 -13.91 13.73
C TRP A 127 8.46 -12.60 13.20
N GLU A 128 8.22 -12.48 11.90
CA GLU A 128 7.50 -11.33 11.33
C GLU A 128 6.10 -11.16 11.91
N ARG A 129 5.42 -12.27 12.23
CA ARG A 129 4.08 -12.25 12.83
C ARG A 129 4.08 -12.00 14.33
N ASN A 130 5.08 -12.52 15.05
CA ASN A 130 5.04 -12.60 16.51
C ASN A 130 6.01 -11.66 17.23
N LEU A 131 6.99 -11.06 16.53
CA LEU A 131 7.85 -10.06 17.15
C LEU A 131 7.00 -8.86 17.58
N PRO A 132 7.15 -8.39 18.83
CA PRO A 132 6.36 -7.28 19.32
C PRO A 132 6.78 -5.98 18.63
N SER A 133 5.86 -5.03 18.52
CA SER A 133 6.22 -3.64 18.22
C SER A 133 7.09 -3.06 19.35
N VAL A 134 7.72 -1.91 19.13
CA VAL A 134 8.50 -1.21 20.16
C VAL A 134 7.69 -0.98 21.44
N GLY A 135 6.43 -0.54 21.31
CA GLY A 135 5.53 -0.37 22.45
C GLY A 135 5.15 -1.70 23.11
N GLY A 136 4.99 -2.77 22.32
CA GLY A 136 4.81 -4.13 22.84
C GLY A 136 6.01 -4.62 23.64
N LEU A 137 7.23 -4.36 23.15
CA LEU A 137 8.47 -4.71 23.83
C LEU A 137 8.59 -3.97 25.16
N LEU A 138 8.31 -2.67 25.21
CA LEU A 138 8.34 -1.89 26.45
C LEU A 138 7.32 -2.40 27.49
N LYS A 139 6.14 -2.85 27.03
CA LYS A 139 5.15 -3.49 27.92
C LYS A 139 5.67 -4.82 28.45
N LEU A 140 6.26 -5.66 27.59
CA LEU A 140 6.81 -6.96 27.98
C LEU A 140 7.98 -6.82 28.95
N THR A 141 8.87 -5.85 28.73
CA THR A 141 9.98 -5.59 29.66
C THR A 141 9.47 -5.04 30.98
N GLY A 142 8.48 -4.13 30.96
CA GLY A 142 7.83 -3.61 32.16
C GLY A 142 7.17 -4.72 32.99
N VAL A 143 6.34 -5.56 32.35
CA VAL A 143 5.69 -6.71 33.01
C VAL A 143 6.73 -7.70 33.54
N SER A 144 7.75 -8.05 32.74
CA SER A 144 8.80 -8.96 33.17
C SER A 144 9.58 -8.42 34.37
N ALA A 145 9.90 -7.11 34.39
CA ALA A 145 10.57 -6.48 35.52
C ALA A 145 9.72 -6.53 36.80
N VAL A 146 8.41 -6.27 36.70
CA VAL A 146 7.48 -6.37 37.84
C VAL A 146 7.39 -7.80 38.35
N LEU A 147 7.27 -8.79 37.46
CA LEU A 147 7.23 -10.21 37.82
C LEU A 147 8.53 -10.66 38.50
N CYS A 148 9.69 -10.24 37.97
CA CYS A 148 10.98 -10.51 38.59
C CYS A 148 11.08 -9.91 40.00
N ALA A 149 10.63 -8.66 40.19
CA ALA A 149 10.62 -8.03 41.51
C ALA A 149 9.70 -8.76 42.50
N ALA A 150 8.51 -9.19 42.07
CA ALA A 150 7.57 -9.95 42.89
C ALA A 150 8.13 -11.33 43.29
N ALA A 151 8.79 -12.03 42.36
CA ALA A 151 9.45 -13.31 42.63
C ALA A 151 10.60 -13.14 43.64
N ALA A 152 11.42 -12.10 43.50
CA ALA A 152 12.50 -11.79 44.44
C ALA A 152 11.97 -11.47 45.85
N ALA A 153 10.92 -10.65 45.96
CA ALA A 153 10.27 -10.35 47.23
C ALA A 153 9.71 -11.61 47.90
N SER A 154 9.06 -12.49 47.12
CA SER A 154 8.52 -13.77 47.62
C SER A 154 9.62 -14.69 48.17
N LEU A 155 10.76 -14.78 47.50
CA LEU A 155 11.93 -15.54 47.98
C LEU A 155 12.49 -14.97 49.29
N VAL A 156 12.57 -13.64 49.43
CA VAL A 156 13.02 -12.99 50.66
C VAL A 156 12.06 -13.25 51.81
N LEU A 157 10.74 -13.16 51.57
CA LEU A 157 9.72 -13.47 52.57
C LEU A 157 9.77 -14.94 53.00
N HIS A 158 10.00 -15.86 52.05
CA HIS A 158 10.19 -17.28 52.35
C HIS A 158 11.42 -17.52 53.24
N LYS A 159 12.58 -16.94 52.88
CA LYS A 159 13.82 -17.06 53.69
C LYS A 159 13.69 -16.47 55.09
N LYS A 160 12.91 -15.40 55.25
CA LYS A 160 12.66 -14.75 56.55
C LYS A 160 11.57 -15.46 57.37
N GLY A 161 10.98 -16.55 56.88
CA GLY A 161 9.94 -17.31 57.60
C GLY A 161 8.60 -16.57 57.73
N LEU A 162 8.37 -15.54 56.91
CA LEU A 162 7.17 -14.70 56.94
C LEU A 162 6.05 -15.21 56.02
N LEU A 163 6.28 -16.33 55.33
CA LEU A 163 5.24 -17.07 54.60
C LEU A 163 4.75 -18.25 55.45
N PRO A 164 3.43 -18.50 55.54
CA PRO A 164 2.91 -19.64 56.29
C PRO A 164 3.48 -20.94 55.74
N ARG A 165 4.02 -21.79 56.63
CA ARG A 165 4.40 -23.16 56.28
C ARG A 165 3.11 -23.94 56.03
N SER A 166 2.86 -24.29 54.77
CA SER A 166 1.98 -25.41 54.43
C SER A 166 2.66 -26.73 54.80
#